data_AF-A0A948JJY4-F1
#
_entry.id   AF-A0A948JJY4-F1
#
_cell.length_a   1.000
_cell.length_b   1.000
_cell.length_c   1.000
_cell.angle_alpha   90.00
_cell.angle_beta   90.00
_cell.angle_gamma   90.00
#
_symmetry.space_group_name_H-M   'P 1'
#
loop_
_entity.id
_entity.type
_entity.pdbx_description
1 polymer ?
#
loop_
_entity_poly.entity_id
_entity_poly.type
_entity_poly.pdbx_seq_one_letter_code
_entity_poly.pdbx_strand_id
1 'polypeptide(L)'
;MIREFHDKGLIWPVSDAEYNAIFDGVANCWMEEMKVSDQTGVDVLIASFGVTRRVASYLQVLLAMQRIPDVDFTDWLEENRPDIRVPAKTGRLRRVAKFLLLNRFTPKNISHALADGLTISLGTFSRLKREFLKREGGIVFHRVAEDFLQWDAPYVLPFSSYSLLNRILALAADLKIEVGIHQGSLCSIVTILIAHICVIYIKTLHSSVSPIRRVLLSEVSKGPNKAVCLALKRRFGTEIIGFEHGNTFGMLRSKYFAIRDLAHCDKYVVATKGSVLNFEANRDASMFPYGLNTRIEAIDSDYYRSLYEQNRR
;
A
#
# COMPACT_ATOMS: atom_id res chain seq x y z
N MET A 1 -15.28 17.41 -5.49
CA MET A 1 -16.22 16.70 -6.36
C MET A 1 -17.57 16.36 -5.72
N ILE A 2 -17.77 15.25 -4.97
CA ILE A 2 -19.12 14.90 -4.44
C ILE A 2 -19.72 16.04 -3.58
N ARG A 3 -18.87 16.71 -2.79
CA ARG A 3 -19.28 17.93 -2.06
C ARG A 3 -19.67 19.08 -2.99
N GLU A 4 -18.86 19.39 -4.00
CA GLU A 4 -19.19 20.46 -4.98
C GLU A 4 -20.48 20.16 -5.76
N PHE A 5 -20.76 18.88 -6.02
CA PHE A 5 -22.03 18.43 -6.58
C PHE A 5 -23.19 18.76 -5.64
N HIS A 6 -23.05 18.37 -4.38
CA HIS A 6 -24.03 18.64 -3.35
C HIS A 6 -24.23 20.16 -3.13
N ASP A 7 -23.14 20.94 -3.17
CA ASP A 7 -23.16 22.40 -3.02
C ASP A 7 -23.85 23.08 -4.22
N LYS A 8 -23.81 22.46 -5.41
CA LYS A 8 -24.55 22.86 -6.61
C LYS A 8 -25.97 22.27 -6.69
N GLY A 9 -26.42 21.52 -5.67
CA GLY A 9 -27.72 20.84 -5.67
C GLY A 9 -27.82 19.70 -6.70
N LEU A 10 -26.69 19.24 -7.25
CA LEU A 10 -26.63 18.18 -8.24
C LEU A 10 -26.49 16.81 -7.55
N ILE A 11 -27.26 15.84 -8.03
CA ILE A 11 -27.12 14.44 -7.61
C ILE A 11 -25.95 13.83 -8.37
N TRP A 12 -25.04 13.18 -7.65
CA TRP A 12 -23.92 12.46 -8.26
C TRP A 12 -24.47 11.34 -9.18
N PRO A 13 -24.13 11.31 -10.49
CA PRO A 13 -24.83 10.50 -11.47
C PRO A 13 -24.35 9.04 -11.55
N VAL A 14 -23.46 8.62 -10.64
CA VAL A 14 -22.91 7.26 -10.59
C VAL A 14 -23.17 6.66 -9.22
N SER A 15 -23.98 5.61 -9.17
CA SER A 15 -24.32 4.93 -7.93
C SER A 15 -23.11 4.21 -7.30
N ASP A 16 -23.20 3.90 -6.01
CA ASP A 16 -22.20 3.07 -5.32
C ASP A 16 -22.08 1.68 -5.96
N ALA A 17 -23.20 1.12 -6.45
CA ALA A 17 -23.20 -0.18 -7.13
C ALA A 17 -22.38 -0.13 -8.43
N GLU A 18 -22.51 0.94 -9.21
CA GLU A 18 -21.72 1.13 -10.44
C GLU A 18 -20.25 1.39 -10.12
N TYR A 19 -19.94 2.19 -9.09
CA TYR A 19 -18.56 2.38 -8.65
C TYR A 19 -17.90 1.06 -8.22
N ASN A 20 -18.63 0.25 -7.44
CA ASN A 20 -18.16 -1.06 -7.02
C ASN A 20 -17.96 -2.00 -8.22
N ALA A 21 -18.84 -1.97 -9.22
CA ALA A 21 -18.67 -2.76 -10.45
C ALA A 21 -17.43 -2.33 -11.25
N ILE A 22 -17.20 -1.02 -11.39
CA ILE A 22 -15.98 -0.47 -12.01
C ILE A 22 -14.75 -0.94 -11.24
N PHE A 23 -14.76 -0.81 -9.91
CA PHE A 23 -13.61 -1.16 -9.08
C PHE A 23 -13.31 -2.67 -9.08
N ASP A 24 -14.34 -3.51 -8.96
CA ASP A 24 -14.24 -4.97 -9.08
C ASP A 24 -13.70 -5.36 -10.46
N GLY A 25 -14.16 -4.73 -11.54
CA GLY A 25 -13.64 -4.93 -12.90
C GLY A 25 -12.15 -4.57 -13.03
N VAL A 26 -11.74 -3.40 -12.55
CA VAL A 26 -10.34 -2.96 -12.59
C VAL A 26 -9.44 -3.88 -11.78
N ALA A 27 -9.89 -4.31 -10.60
CA ALA A 27 -9.15 -5.25 -9.77
C ALA A 27 -8.97 -6.62 -10.46
N ASN A 28 -9.99 -7.09 -11.20
CA ASN A 28 -9.89 -8.30 -12.01
C ASN A 28 -8.88 -8.14 -13.16
N CYS A 29 -8.81 -6.98 -13.82
CA CYS A 29 -7.75 -6.71 -14.81
C CYS A 29 -6.35 -6.88 -14.20
N TRP A 30 -6.14 -6.38 -12.97
CA TRP A 30 -4.88 -6.56 -12.24
C TRP A 30 -4.56 -8.03 -11.98
N MET A 31 -5.56 -8.83 -11.59
CA MET A 31 -5.37 -10.26 -11.35
C MET A 31 -5.06 -11.05 -12.61
N GLU A 32 -5.77 -10.79 -13.69
CA GLU A 32 -5.48 -11.46 -14.96
C GLU A 32 -4.07 -11.13 -15.45
N GLU A 33 -3.60 -9.90 -15.20
CA GLU A 33 -2.21 -9.53 -15.49
C GLU A 33 -1.21 -10.27 -14.57
N MET A 34 -1.50 -10.40 -13.28
CA MET A 34 -0.66 -11.17 -12.36
C MET A 34 -0.53 -12.64 -12.77
N LYS A 35 -1.60 -13.27 -13.29
CA LYS A 35 -1.59 -14.68 -13.71
C LYS A 35 -0.64 -14.96 -14.88
N VAL A 36 -0.39 -13.97 -15.73
CA VAL A 36 0.48 -14.11 -16.92
C VAL A 36 1.86 -13.46 -16.73
N SER A 37 2.06 -12.76 -15.61
CA SER A 37 3.33 -12.09 -15.29
C SER A 37 4.32 -13.07 -14.66
N ASP A 38 5.62 -12.77 -14.82
CA ASP A 38 6.65 -13.41 -14.01
C ASP A 38 6.55 -12.96 -12.54
N GLN A 39 7.34 -13.57 -11.64
CA GLN A 39 7.31 -13.20 -10.22
C GLN A 39 7.62 -11.71 -10.00
N THR A 40 8.46 -11.11 -10.84
CA THR A 40 8.79 -9.67 -10.77
C THR A 40 7.56 -8.81 -11.06
N GLY A 41 6.83 -9.11 -12.13
CA GLY A 41 5.57 -8.45 -12.45
C GLY A 41 4.53 -8.64 -11.36
N VAL A 42 4.38 -9.85 -10.82
CA VAL A 42 3.47 -10.12 -9.69
C VAL A 42 3.80 -9.25 -8.48
N ASP A 43 5.06 -9.19 -8.07
CA ASP A 43 5.48 -8.40 -6.90
C ASP A 43 5.19 -6.91 -7.10
N VAL A 44 5.46 -6.37 -8.30
CA VAL A 44 5.15 -4.97 -8.63
C VAL A 44 3.66 -4.71 -8.68
N LEU A 45 2.87 -5.61 -9.26
CA LEU A 45 1.41 -5.47 -9.33
C LEU A 45 0.79 -5.51 -7.93
N ILE A 46 1.29 -6.35 -7.02
CA ILE A 46 0.89 -6.36 -5.60
C ILE A 46 1.24 -5.03 -4.93
N ALA A 47 2.47 -4.55 -5.13
CA ALA A 47 2.92 -3.29 -4.54
C ALA A 47 2.12 -2.09 -5.09
N SER A 48 1.76 -2.12 -6.36
CA SER A 48 0.98 -1.07 -7.05
C SER A 48 -0.53 -1.26 -6.96
N PHE A 49 -1.05 -2.25 -6.24
CA PHE A 49 -2.49 -2.54 -6.20
C PHE A 49 -3.35 -1.34 -5.78
N GLY A 50 -2.81 -0.38 -5.02
CA GLY A 50 -3.51 0.88 -4.70
C GLY A 50 -3.86 1.76 -5.92
N VAL A 51 -3.22 1.54 -7.07
CA VAL A 51 -3.51 2.21 -8.34
C VAL A 51 -4.88 1.81 -8.88
N THR A 52 -5.37 0.59 -8.59
CA THR A 52 -6.72 0.13 -8.99
C THR A 52 -7.80 1.13 -8.57
N ARG A 53 -7.73 1.65 -7.34
CA ARG A 53 -8.70 2.64 -6.83
C ARG A 53 -8.64 3.95 -7.61
N ARG A 54 -7.45 4.39 -8.02
CA ARG A 54 -7.27 5.62 -8.81
C ARG A 54 -7.86 5.45 -10.21
N VAL A 55 -7.58 4.32 -10.85
CA VAL A 55 -8.15 3.97 -12.15
C VAL A 55 -9.67 3.87 -12.08
N ALA A 56 -10.22 3.20 -11.05
CA ALA A 56 -11.66 3.09 -10.88
C ALA A 56 -12.33 4.44 -10.62
N SER A 57 -11.74 5.28 -9.77
CA SER A 57 -12.21 6.67 -9.58
C SER A 57 -12.14 7.48 -10.87
N TYR A 58 -11.09 7.31 -11.67
CA TYR A 58 -10.98 7.98 -12.96
C TYR A 58 -12.08 7.55 -13.93
N LEU A 59 -12.32 6.25 -14.09
CA LEU A 59 -13.40 5.72 -14.93
C LEU A 59 -14.79 6.15 -14.42
N GLN A 60 -14.98 6.23 -13.11
CA GLN A 60 -16.22 6.75 -12.50
C GLN A 60 -16.49 8.20 -12.90
N VAL A 61 -15.44 9.03 -12.95
CA VAL A 61 -15.56 10.44 -13.35
C VAL A 61 -15.88 10.56 -14.83
N LEU A 62 -15.25 9.76 -15.69
CA LEU A 62 -15.59 9.73 -17.12
C LEU A 62 -17.05 9.32 -17.34
N LEU A 63 -17.54 8.32 -16.60
CA LEU A 63 -18.95 7.92 -16.65
C LEU A 63 -19.88 9.05 -16.17
N ALA A 64 -19.48 9.80 -15.14
CA ALA A 64 -20.25 10.95 -14.67
C ALA A 64 -20.30 12.08 -15.71
N MET A 65 -19.17 12.37 -16.37
CA MET A 65 -19.06 13.36 -17.46
C MET A 65 -20.00 13.03 -18.62
N GLN A 66 -20.07 11.76 -19.02
CA GLN A 66 -20.97 11.31 -20.10
C GLN A 66 -22.45 11.53 -19.76
N ARG A 67 -22.82 11.49 -18.48
CA ARG A 67 -24.19 11.67 -18.01
C ARG A 67 -24.54 13.12 -17.73
N ILE A 68 -23.54 13.98 -17.56
CA ILE A 68 -23.70 15.41 -17.24
C ILE A 68 -22.76 16.22 -18.15
N PRO A 69 -23.10 16.37 -19.44
CA PRO A 69 -22.21 16.99 -20.43
C PRO A 69 -21.93 18.47 -20.16
N ASP A 70 -22.80 19.15 -19.40
CA ASP A 70 -22.69 20.58 -19.10
C ASP A 70 -21.74 20.90 -17.93
N VAL A 71 -21.16 19.89 -17.28
CA VAL A 71 -20.19 20.09 -16.19
C VAL A 71 -18.80 19.78 -16.72
N ASP A 72 -17.93 20.80 -16.74
CA ASP A 72 -16.52 20.62 -17.03
C ASP A 72 -15.79 20.05 -15.81
N PHE A 73 -15.17 18.87 -15.98
CA PHE A 73 -14.35 18.20 -14.97
C PHE A 73 -12.86 18.28 -15.30
N THR A 74 -12.46 19.04 -16.30
CA THR A 74 -11.06 19.13 -16.76
C THR A 74 -10.15 19.56 -15.62
N ASP A 75 -10.51 20.59 -14.85
CA ASP A 75 -9.74 21.04 -13.69
C ASP A 75 -9.53 19.91 -12.67
N TRP A 76 -10.57 19.13 -12.38
CA TRP A 76 -10.45 18.01 -11.45
C TRP A 76 -9.53 16.91 -12.01
N LEU A 77 -9.67 16.59 -13.29
CA LEU A 77 -8.82 15.61 -13.97
C LEU A 77 -7.35 16.06 -13.96
N GLU A 78 -7.09 17.36 -14.12
CA GLU A 78 -5.76 17.95 -14.07
C GLU A 78 -5.17 17.97 -12.65
N GLU A 79 -5.94 18.40 -11.65
CA GLU A 79 -5.54 18.38 -10.24
C GLU A 79 -5.26 16.96 -9.72
N ASN A 80 -5.98 15.97 -10.27
CA ASN A 80 -5.82 14.56 -9.91
C ASN A 80 -4.95 13.78 -10.91
N ARG A 81 -4.27 14.47 -11.85
CA ARG A 81 -3.15 13.87 -12.55
C ARG A 81 -2.15 13.37 -11.51
N PRO A 82 -1.52 12.21 -11.72
CA PRO A 82 -0.56 11.68 -10.78
C PRO A 82 0.59 12.67 -10.60
N ASP A 83 0.52 13.49 -9.55
CA ASP A 83 1.61 14.36 -9.17
C ASP A 83 2.73 13.44 -8.67
N ILE A 84 3.78 13.34 -9.48
CA ILE A 84 4.98 12.56 -9.16
C ILE A 84 5.81 13.42 -8.20
N ARG A 85 5.26 13.69 -7.02
CA ARG A 85 6.07 14.27 -5.95
C ARG A 85 7.00 13.17 -5.47
N VAL A 86 8.25 13.24 -5.91
CA VAL A 86 9.35 12.55 -5.24
C VAL A 86 9.25 12.94 -3.78
N PRO A 87 9.08 11.98 -2.85
CA PRO A 87 8.89 12.33 -1.46
C PRO A 87 10.09 13.16 -1.00
N ALA A 88 9.80 14.34 -0.42
CA ALA A 88 10.83 15.21 0.10
C ALA A 88 11.71 14.42 1.06
N LYS A 89 13.05 14.48 0.87
CA LYS A 89 14.02 13.80 1.74
C LYS A 89 13.65 14.05 3.19
N THR A 90 13.25 13.01 3.93
CA THR A 90 13.03 13.15 5.36
C THR A 90 14.35 13.56 6.01
N GLY A 91 14.37 14.73 6.66
CA GLY A 91 15.59 15.28 7.24
C GLY A 91 16.26 14.33 8.23
N ARG A 92 17.60 14.37 8.26
CA ARG A 92 18.46 13.54 9.15
C ARG A 92 18.00 13.58 10.62
N LEU A 93 17.57 14.76 11.10
CA LEU A 93 17.04 14.96 12.46
C LEU A 93 15.81 14.11 12.77
N ARG A 94 14.86 14.00 11.84
CA ARG A 94 13.65 13.19 12.03
C ARG A 94 13.99 11.70 12.16
N ARG A 95 15.01 11.23 11.44
CA ARG A 95 15.50 9.84 11.53
C ARG A 95 16.16 9.57 12.88
N VAL A 96 17.01 10.49 13.35
CA VAL A 96 17.63 10.40 14.68
C VAL A 96 16.56 10.39 15.78
N ALA A 97 15.58 11.28 15.71
CA ALA A 97 14.47 11.30 16.67
C ALA A 97 13.70 9.97 16.70
N LYS A 98 13.35 9.41 15.52
CA LYS A 98 12.69 8.09 15.44
C LYS A 98 13.56 6.97 16.01
N PHE A 99 14.86 6.99 15.76
CA PHE A 99 15.81 6.03 16.30
C PHE A 99 15.82 6.06 17.83
N LEU A 100 15.88 7.24 18.45
CA LEU A 100 15.84 7.38 19.90
C LEU A 100 14.48 6.97 20.50
N LEU A 101 13.37 7.23 19.80
CA LEU A 101 12.03 6.89 20.29
C LEU A 101 11.70 5.39 20.23
N LEU A 102 12.23 4.69 19.22
CA LEU A 102 11.99 3.26 19.01
C LEU A 102 12.91 2.38 19.85
N ASN A 103 14.15 2.81 20.08
CA ASN A 103 15.17 1.97 20.71
C ASN A 103 15.30 2.27 22.20
N ARG A 104 15.22 1.21 23.03
CA ARG A 104 15.72 1.23 24.40
C ARG A 104 17.04 0.50 24.44
N PHE A 105 18.12 1.17 24.80
CA PHE A 105 19.44 0.56 24.92
C PHE A 105 19.54 -0.19 26.24
N THR A 106 19.17 -1.47 26.21
CA THR A 106 19.38 -2.41 27.32
C THR A 106 20.34 -3.50 26.87
N PRO A 107 21.10 -4.14 27.78
CA PRO A 107 22.00 -5.25 27.42
C PRO A 107 21.29 -6.34 26.62
N LYS A 108 20.06 -6.70 27.03
CA LYS A 108 19.18 -7.64 26.32
C LYS A 108 18.89 -7.22 24.87
N ASN A 109 18.63 -5.94 24.63
CA ASN A 109 18.32 -5.45 23.28
C ASN A 109 19.56 -5.39 22.38
N ILE A 110 20.73 -5.10 22.94
CA ILE A 110 21.99 -5.11 22.21
C ILE A 110 22.37 -6.55 21.85
N SER A 111 22.27 -7.50 22.79
CA SER A 111 22.55 -8.91 22.52
C SER A 111 21.60 -9.48 21.47
N HIS A 112 20.30 -9.15 21.54
CA HIS A 112 19.35 -9.50 20.50
C HIS A 112 19.72 -8.90 19.14
N ALA A 113 20.09 -7.61 19.08
CA ALA A 113 20.47 -6.98 17.82
C ALA A 113 21.70 -7.62 17.17
N LEU A 114 22.65 -8.12 17.96
CA LEU A 114 23.83 -8.83 17.46
C LEU A 114 23.49 -10.23 16.96
N ALA A 115 22.60 -10.96 17.67
CA ALA A 115 22.22 -12.33 17.32
C ALA A 115 21.18 -12.41 16.18
N ASP A 116 20.23 -11.47 16.15
CA ASP A 116 19.12 -11.45 15.20
C ASP A 116 19.45 -10.67 13.92
N GLY A 117 20.65 -10.14 13.76
CA GLY A 117 21.02 -9.38 12.57
C GLY A 117 20.20 -8.08 12.37
N LEU A 118 20.29 -7.51 11.16
CA LEU A 118 19.78 -6.17 10.92
C LEU A 118 18.25 -6.12 10.86
N THR A 119 17.65 -5.36 11.77
CA THR A 119 16.23 -4.97 11.72
C THR A 119 16.08 -3.51 11.31
N ILE A 120 15.20 -3.23 10.34
CA ILE A 120 14.87 -1.86 9.92
C ILE A 120 13.40 -1.54 10.20
N SER A 121 13.08 -0.25 10.28
CA SER A 121 11.69 0.24 10.28
C SER A 121 11.42 1.08 9.05
N LEU A 122 10.33 0.77 8.35
CA LEU A 122 9.77 1.58 7.25
C LEU A 122 8.46 2.26 7.67
N GLY A 123 8.23 3.46 7.14
CA GLY A 123 7.01 4.26 7.37
C GLY A 123 7.05 5.16 8.62
N THR A 124 5.88 5.48 9.17
CA THR A 124 5.77 6.33 10.37
C THR A 124 6.13 5.60 11.66
N PHE A 125 6.43 6.40 12.69
CA PHE A 125 6.47 5.88 14.05
C PHE A 125 5.05 5.53 14.48
N SER A 126 4.85 4.37 15.09
CA SER A 126 3.59 4.03 15.75
C SER A 126 3.87 3.54 17.17
N ARG A 127 2.93 3.83 18.08
CA ARG A 127 3.03 3.32 19.46
C ARG A 127 3.05 1.80 19.48
N LEU A 128 2.31 1.16 18.57
CA LEU A 128 2.25 -0.29 18.44
C LEU A 128 3.62 -0.91 18.12
N LYS A 129 4.38 -0.33 17.18
CA LYS A 129 5.77 -0.74 16.90
C LYS A 129 6.66 -0.66 18.13
N ARG A 130 6.49 0.40 18.93
CA ARG A 130 7.26 0.58 20.17
C ARG A 130 6.92 -0.48 21.20
N GLU A 131 5.63 -0.79 21.40
CA GLU A 131 5.22 -1.85 22.33
C GLU A 131 5.69 -3.24 21.84
N PHE A 132 5.66 -3.49 20.53
CA PHE A 132 6.26 -4.67 19.92
C PHE A 132 7.74 -4.82 20.22
N LEU A 133 8.52 -3.75 20.00
CA LEU A 133 9.95 -3.77 20.31
C LEU A 133 10.28 -3.93 21.79
N LYS A 134 9.41 -3.46 22.69
CA LYS A 134 9.60 -3.73 24.13
C LYS A 134 9.41 -5.21 24.46
N ARG A 135 8.46 -5.89 23.78
CA ARG A 135 8.17 -7.31 24.00
C ARG A 135 9.26 -8.21 23.42
N GLU A 136 9.58 -8.00 22.15
CA GLU A 136 10.49 -8.87 21.38
C GLU A 136 11.97 -8.50 21.58
N GLY A 137 12.26 -7.26 21.99
CA GLY A 137 13.62 -6.74 22.09
C GLY A 137 14.23 -6.38 20.74
N GLY A 138 15.51 -5.98 20.77
CA GLY A 138 16.32 -5.65 19.59
C GLY A 138 16.52 -4.15 19.34
N ILE A 139 17.27 -3.84 18.28
CA ILE A 139 17.57 -2.48 17.82
C ILE A 139 17.08 -2.32 16.38
N VAL A 140 16.47 -1.18 16.08
CA VAL A 140 15.85 -0.89 14.80
C VAL A 140 16.39 0.40 14.21
N PHE A 141 16.78 0.31 12.93
CA PHE A 141 17.22 1.47 12.15
C PHE A 141 16.08 1.98 11.27
N HIS A 142 15.79 3.28 11.37
CA HIS A 142 14.73 3.87 10.58
C HIS A 142 15.20 4.16 9.14
N ARG A 143 14.45 3.66 8.15
CA ARG A 143 14.70 3.83 6.72
C ARG A 143 13.48 4.40 6.01
N VAL A 144 13.71 4.99 4.85
CA VAL A 144 12.68 5.39 3.89
C VAL A 144 12.92 4.72 2.53
N ALA A 145 11.91 4.62 1.67
CA ALA A 145 12.03 3.94 0.39
C ALA A 145 13.15 4.55 -0.48
N GLU A 146 13.38 5.85 -0.35
CA GLU A 146 14.41 6.60 -1.06
C GLU A 146 15.83 6.18 -0.67
N ASP A 147 16.03 5.61 0.54
CA ASP A 147 17.34 5.11 0.96
C ASP A 147 17.83 3.93 0.08
N PHE A 148 16.92 3.31 -0.69
CA PHE A 148 17.22 2.19 -1.59
C PHE A 148 17.42 2.60 -3.06
N LEU A 149 17.31 3.89 -3.39
CA LEU A 149 17.28 4.36 -4.80
C LEU A 149 18.65 4.69 -5.42
N GLN A 150 19.76 4.38 -4.75
CA GLN A 150 21.13 4.86 -5.06
C GLN A 150 21.81 4.31 -6.34
N TRP A 151 21.08 3.77 -7.32
CA TRP A 151 21.66 3.18 -8.54
C TRP A 151 21.20 3.89 -9.83
N ASP A 152 22.15 4.18 -10.73
CA ASP A 152 21.96 4.94 -11.98
C ASP A 152 21.87 4.05 -13.25
N ALA A 153 21.27 2.86 -13.16
CA ALA A 153 21.08 2.01 -14.34
C ALA A 153 19.84 2.43 -15.17
N PRO A 154 19.92 2.38 -16.52
CA PRO A 154 18.76 2.60 -17.39
C PRO A 154 17.70 1.51 -17.16
N TYR A 155 16.44 1.93 -17.22
CA TYR A 155 15.30 1.15 -16.73
C TYR A 155 14.47 0.57 -17.88
N VAL A 156 14.17 -0.73 -17.78
CA VAL A 156 13.20 -1.42 -18.64
C VAL A 156 12.10 -1.97 -17.73
N LEU A 157 10.84 -1.69 -18.05
CA LEU A 157 9.70 -2.30 -17.35
C LEU A 157 9.77 -3.82 -17.57
N PRO A 158 9.89 -4.63 -16.50
CA PRO A 158 9.99 -6.08 -16.62
C PRO A 158 8.66 -6.74 -17.03
N PHE A 159 7.56 -5.98 -17.11
CA PHE A 159 6.27 -6.44 -17.63
C PHE A 159 5.57 -5.36 -18.44
N SER A 160 4.68 -5.79 -19.33
CA SER A 160 3.96 -4.90 -20.25
C SER A 160 2.83 -4.19 -19.53
N SER A 161 3.10 -3.02 -18.95
CA SER A 161 2.05 -2.12 -18.47
C SER A 161 0.99 -1.79 -19.54
N TYR A 162 1.33 -1.97 -20.82
CA TYR A 162 0.40 -1.88 -21.95
C TYR A 162 -0.62 -3.01 -22.00
N SER A 163 -0.25 -4.25 -21.64
CA SER A 163 -1.21 -5.37 -21.54
C SER A 163 -2.30 -5.06 -20.52
N LEU A 164 -1.89 -4.62 -19.32
CA LEU A 164 -2.82 -4.19 -18.28
C LEU A 164 -3.70 -3.01 -18.74
N LEU A 165 -3.10 -2.00 -19.40
CA LEU A 165 -3.84 -0.88 -19.94
C LEU A 165 -4.90 -1.33 -20.96
N ASN A 166 -4.56 -2.25 -21.86
CA ASN A 166 -5.49 -2.78 -22.85
C ASN A 166 -6.66 -3.52 -22.19
N ARG A 167 -6.42 -4.28 -21.10
CA ARG A 167 -7.48 -4.92 -20.31
C ARG A 167 -8.42 -3.89 -19.68
N ILE A 168 -7.88 -2.79 -19.17
CA ILE A 168 -8.66 -1.70 -18.58
C ILE A 168 -9.49 -0.97 -19.66
N LEU A 169 -8.91 -0.75 -20.84
CA LEU A 169 -9.64 -0.16 -21.98
C LEU A 169 -10.76 -1.06 -22.47
N ALA A 170 -10.54 -2.37 -22.53
CA ALA A 170 -11.60 -3.34 -22.85
C ALA A 170 -12.72 -3.31 -21.80
N LEU A 171 -12.37 -3.31 -20.50
CA LEU A 171 -13.35 -3.14 -19.42
C LEU A 171 -14.15 -1.83 -19.56
N ALA A 172 -13.48 -0.72 -19.86
CA ALA A 172 -14.15 0.57 -20.04
C ALA A 172 -15.16 0.49 -21.21
N ALA A 173 -14.78 -0.13 -22.32
CA ALA A 173 -15.67 -0.35 -23.46
C ALA A 173 -16.88 -1.24 -23.09
N ASP A 174 -16.67 -2.33 -22.35
CA ASP A 174 -17.74 -3.23 -21.88
C ASP A 174 -18.73 -2.51 -20.97
N LEU A 175 -18.22 -1.61 -20.12
CA LEU A 175 -19.02 -0.75 -19.24
C LEU A 175 -19.59 0.48 -19.95
N LYS A 176 -19.37 0.62 -21.27
CA LYS A 176 -19.80 1.76 -22.09
C LYS A 176 -19.27 3.11 -21.59
N ILE A 177 -18.07 3.10 -21.02
CA ILE A 177 -17.35 4.31 -20.58
C ILE A 177 -16.44 4.75 -21.73
N GLU A 178 -16.84 5.80 -22.43
CA GLU A 178 -16.01 6.48 -23.43
C GLU A 178 -14.75 7.10 -22.80
N VAL A 179 -13.59 6.57 -23.20
CA VAL A 179 -12.28 7.07 -22.76
C VAL A 179 -11.75 8.17 -23.69
N GLY A 180 -11.95 8.06 -25.01
CA GLY A 180 -11.67 9.11 -26.00
C GLY A 180 -10.35 9.87 -25.79
N ILE A 181 -10.46 11.21 -25.73
CA ILE A 181 -9.32 12.14 -25.51
C ILE A 181 -8.60 11.93 -24.17
N HIS A 182 -9.24 11.24 -23.22
CA HIS A 182 -8.73 11.01 -21.88
C HIS A 182 -7.85 9.75 -21.76
N GLN A 183 -7.64 9.02 -22.87
CA GLN A 183 -6.80 7.82 -22.91
C GLN A 183 -5.35 8.09 -22.49
N GLY A 184 -4.80 9.26 -22.86
CA GLY A 184 -3.44 9.65 -22.45
C GLY A 184 -3.29 9.73 -20.93
N SER A 185 -4.26 10.32 -20.24
CA SER A 185 -4.25 10.44 -18.78
C SER A 185 -4.43 9.08 -18.09
N LEU A 186 -5.33 8.24 -18.58
CA LEU A 186 -5.48 6.86 -18.08
C LEU A 186 -4.19 6.06 -18.27
N CYS A 187 -3.56 6.17 -19.44
CA CYS A 187 -2.26 5.58 -19.73
C CYS A 187 -1.20 6.07 -18.73
N SER A 188 -1.13 7.38 -18.47
CA SER A 188 -0.20 7.93 -17.47
C SER A 188 -0.46 7.38 -16.07
N ILE A 189 -1.72 7.30 -15.61
CA ILE A 189 -2.05 6.76 -14.28
C ILE A 189 -1.56 5.32 -14.14
N VAL A 190 -1.82 4.48 -15.14
CA VAL A 190 -1.43 3.06 -15.11
C VAL A 190 0.09 2.92 -15.26
N THR A 191 0.65 3.43 -16.34
CA THR A 191 2.05 3.16 -16.71
C THR A 191 3.06 3.86 -15.80
N ILE A 192 2.88 5.14 -15.49
CA ILE A 192 3.86 5.93 -14.72
C ILE A 192 3.89 5.47 -13.25
N LEU A 193 2.72 5.29 -12.62
CA LEU A 193 2.68 4.88 -11.21
C LEU A 193 3.25 3.47 -11.04
N ILE A 194 2.91 2.55 -11.93
CA ILE A 194 3.49 1.20 -11.93
C ILE A 194 4.99 1.25 -12.17
N ALA A 195 5.45 2.08 -13.12
CA ALA A 195 6.87 2.23 -13.40
C ALA A 195 7.67 2.70 -12.19
N HIS A 196 7.17 3.67 -11.43
CA HIS A 196 7.83 4.09 -10.19
C HIS A 196 7.92 3.00 -9.15
N ILE A 197 6.83 2.26 -8.93
CA ILE A 197 6.83 1.13 -7.99
C ILE A 197 7.86 0.07 -8.42
N CYS A 198 7.93 -0.20 -9.72
CA CYS A 198 8.88 -1.15 -10.25
C CYS A 198 10.34 -0.66 -10.14
N VAL A 199 10.61 0.63 -10.38
CA VAL A 199 11.94 1.21 -10.13
C VAL A 199 12.35 1.01 -8.68
N ILE A 200 11.46 1.30 -7.72
CA ILE A 200 11.75 1.10 -6.29
C ILE A 200 12.04 -0.38 -6.01
N TYR A 201 11.22 -1.28 -6.56
CA TYR A 201 11.36 -2.72 -6.40
C TYR A 201 12.71 -3.23 -6.94
N ILE A 202 13.02 -2.96 -8.21
CA ILE A 202 14.24 -3.41 -8.89
C ILE A 202 15.48 -2.83 -8.21
N LYS A 203 15.48 -1.53 -7.88
CA LYS A 203 16.60 -0.91 -7.18
C LYS A 203 16.82 -1.53 -5.79
N THR A 204 15.75 -1.85 -5.06
CA THR A 204 15.88 -2.55 -3.78
C THR A 204 16.44 -3.95 -3.96
N LEU A 205 15.91 -4.70 -4.94
CA LEU A 205 16.29 -6.07 -5.25
C LEU A 205 17.79 -6.19 -5.60
N HIS A 206 18.37 -5.18 -6.25
CA HIS A 206 19.77 -5.17 -6.68
C HIS A 206 20.68 -4.22 -5.89
N SER A 207 20.18 -3.56 -4.85
CA SER A 207 20.97 -2.60 -4.05
C SER A 207 22.21 -3.22 -3.40
N SER A 208 23.22 -2.45 -3.01
CA SER A 208 24.40 -2.98 -2.29
C SER A 208 24.21 -3.09 -0.77
N VAL A 209 22.98 -2.98 -0.27
CA VAL A 209 22.70 -2.99 1.18
C VAL A 209 23.04 -4.34 1.81
N SER A 210 23.44 -4.31 3.07
CA SER A 210 23.66 -5.52 3.86
C SER A 210 22.35 -6.33 4.04
N PRO A 211 22.44 -7.65 4.23
CA PRO A 211 21.28 -8.49 4.47
C PRO A 211 20.42 -7.96 5.63
N ILE A 212 19.15 -7.72 5.35
CA ILE A 212 18.15 -7.27 6.33
C ILE A 212 17.35 -8.50 6.74
N ARG A 213 17.37 -8.86 8.02
CA ARG A 213 16.61 -10.02 8.51
C ARG A 213 15.14 -9.69 8.70
N ARG A 214 14.83 -8.48 9.18
CA ARG A 214 13.47 -8.10 9.56
C ARG A 214 13.14 -6.65 9.19
N VAL A 215 11.90 -6.42 8.74
CA VAL A 215 11.33 -5.08 8.53
C VAL A 215 10.12 -4.88 9.44
N LEU A 216 10.12 -3.78 10.19
CA LEU A 216 8.94 -3.29 10.91
C LEU A 216 8.23 -2.22 10.08
N LEU A 217 7.11 -2.59 9.48
CA LEU A 217 6.40 -1.78 8.51
C LEU A 217 5.12 -1.17 9.07
N SER A 218 5.03 0.15 9.04
CA SER A 218 3.77 0.88 9.18
C SER A 218 3.38 1.41 7.80
N GLU A 219 2.14 1.87 7.65
CA GLU A 219 1.62 2.37 6.37
C GLU A 219 1.71 1.28 5.30
N VAL A 220 1.28 0.06 5.67
CA VAL A 220 1.35 -1.16 4.86
C VAL A 220 0.70 -1.01 3.48
N SER A 221 -0.25 -0.08 3.33
CA SER A 221 -0.93 0.18 2.07
C SER A 221 -0.13 1.03 1.08
N LYS A 222 0.98 1.66 1.50
CA LYS A 222 1.81 2.51 0.62
C LYS A 222 2.65 1.67 -0.34
N GLY A 223 2.40 1.84 -1.64
CA GLY A 223 3.08 1.07 -2.70
C GLY A 223 4.61 1.09 -2.64
N PRO A 224 5.28 2.24 -2.44
CA PRO A 224 6.74 2.29 -2.27
C PRO A 224 7.27 1.38 -1.17
N ASN A 225 6.60 1.36 -0.01
CA ASN A 225 7.03 0.53 1.11
C ASN A 225 6.83 -0.97 0.79
N LYS A 226 5.73 -1.32 0.13
CA LYS A 226 5.48 -2.71 -0.31
C LYS A 226 6.53 -3.19 -1.29
N ALA A 227 6.89 -2.37 -2.27
CA ALA A 227 7.92 -2.68 -3.25
C ALA A 227 9.25 -3.01 -2.56
N VAL A 228 9.67 -2.18 -1.59
CA VAL A 228 10.86 -2.45 -0.79
C VAL A 228 10.72 -3.78 -0.03
N CYS A 229 9.58 -4.03 0.62
CA CYS A 229 9.38 -5.23 1.42
C CYS A 229 9.41 -6.52 0.58
N LEU A 230 8.71 -6.53 -0.56
CA LEU A 230 8.68 -7.66 -1.48
C LEU A 230 10.07 -7.94 -2.06
N ALA A 231 10.80 -6.88 -2.46
CA ALA A 231 12.17 -7.02 -2.96
C ALA A 231 13.14 -7.58 -1.90
N LEU A 232 13.09 -7.07 -0.67
CA LEU A 232 13.91 -7.58 0.44
C LEU A 232 13.56 -9.04 0.78
N LYS A 233 12.26 -9.36 0.81
CA LYS A 233 11.78 -10.73 1.04
C LYS A 233 12.31 -11.69 -0.03
N ARG A 234 12.20 -11.32 -1.31
CA ARG A 234 12.71 -12.12 -2.43
C ARG A 234 14.23 -12.29 -2.39
N ARG A 235 14.95 -11.23 -2.00
CA ARG A 235 16.42 -11.23 -2.02
C ARG A 235 17.05 -11.98 -0.85
N PHE A 236 16.55 -11.72 0.36
CA PHE A 236 17.22 -12.14 1.61
C PHE A 236 16.36 -13.06 2.46
N GLY A 237 15.13 -13.37 2.07
CA GLY A 237 14.18 -14.05 2.94
C GLY A 237 13.76 -13.19 4.13
N THR A 238 13.81 -11.87 3.99
CA THR A 238 13.50 -10.91 5.06
C THR A 238 12.09 -11.11 5.61
N GLU A 239 11.97 -11.23 6.94
CA GLU A 239 10.69 -11.28 7.64
C GLU A 239 10.04 -9.87 7.65
N ILE A 240 8.83 -9.76 7.10
CA ILE A 240 8.10 -8.51 7.05
C ILE A 240 6.98 -8.51 8.11
N ILE A 241 7.09 -7.58 9.06
CA ILE A 241 6.12 -7.41 10.14
C ILE A 241 5.36 -6.10 9.89
N GLY A 242 4.14 -6.22 9.39
CA GLY A 242 3.19 -5.11 9.22
C GLY A 242 2.55 -4.72 10.55
N PHE A 243 2.19 -3.46 10.69
CA PHE A 243 1.52 -2.91 11.86
C PHE A 243 0.24 -2.20 11.44
N GLU A 244 -0.84 -2.42 12.18
CA GLU A 244 -2.07 -1.66 11.97
C GLU A 244 -1.85 -0.17 12.21
N HIS A 245 -2.69 0.61 11.53
CA HIS A 245 -2.90 2.01 11.85
C HIS A 245 -4.21 2.14 12.64
N GLY A 246 -4.27 3.06 13.61
CA GLY A 246 -5.46 3.24 14.45
C GLY A 246 -6.76 3.53 13.69
N ASN A 247 -6.67 3.97 12.43
CA ASN A 247 -7.83 4.26 11.59
C ASN A 247 -8.49 3.00 11.00
N THR A 248 -7.92 1.81 11.22
CA THR A 248 -8.42 0.58 10.61
C THR A 248 -9.58 -0.04 11.40
N PHE A 249 -9.85 0.42 12.63
CA PHE A 249 -10.90 -0.10 13.52
C PHE A 249 -12.34 0.09 13.00
N GLY A 250 -12.54 0.96 12.00
CA GLY A 250 -13.83 1.19 11.34
C GLY A 250 -13.92 0.64 9.92
N MET A 251 -12.96 -0.17 9.44
CA MET A 251 -13.05 -0.67 8.08
C MET A 251 -14.18 -1.69 7.93
N LEU A 252 -15.14 -1.35 7.08
CA LEU A 252 -16.07 -2.30 6.47
C LEU A 252 -15.30 -3.45 5.83
N ARG A 253 -15.89 -4.66 5.85
CA ARG A 253 -15.30 -5.85 5.23
C ARG A 253 -14.95 -5.57 3.78
N SER A 254 -13.65 -5.58 3.49
CA SER A 254 -13.12 -5.26 2.17
C SER A 254 -12.63 -6.53 1.50
N LYS A 255 -13.19 -6.84 0.32
CA LYS A 255 -12.75 -7.94 -0.57
C LYS A 255 -11.27 -7.81 -1.00
N TYR A 256 -10.67 -6.65 -0.77
CA TYR A 256 -9.32 -6.27 -1.20
C TYR A 256 -8.31 -6.24 -0.06
N PHE A 257 -8.72 -6.57 1.16
CA PHE A 257 -7.90 -6.34 2.34
C PHE A 257 -6.58 -7.11 2.29
N ALA A 258 -6.61 -8.41 1.99
CA ALA A 258 -5.41 -9.25 1.99
C ALA A 258 -4.35 -8.75 0.99
N ILE A 259 -4.74 -8.51 -0.27
CA ILE A 259 -3.80 -8.02 -1.28
C ILE A 259 -3.28 -6.60 -0.97
N ARG A 260 -4.15 -5.74 -0.43
CA ARG A 260 -3.81 -4.35 -0.16
C ARG A 260 -2.94 -4.18 1.09
N ASP A 261 -3.18 -4.95 2.15
CA ASP A 261 -2.57 -4.65 3.44
C ASP A 261 -1.68 -5.79 3.95
N LEU A 262 -1.86 -7.02 3.45
CA LEU A 262 -1.20 -8.22 3.99
C LEU A 262 -0.23 -8.92 3.02
N ALA A 263 -0.40 -8.80 1.71
CA ALA A 263 0.34 -9.60 0.71
C ALA A 263 1.87 -9.56 0.80
N HIS A 264 2.43 -8.52 1.40
CA HIS A 264 3.87 -8.34 1.59
C HIS A 264 4.33 -8.68 3.02
N CYS A 265 3.41 -9.03 3.93
CA CYS A 265 3.66 -9.28 5.34
C CYS A 265 3.69 -10.79 5.66
N ASP A 266 4.63 -11.20 6.50
CA ASP A 266 4.63 -12.52 7.15
C ASP A 266 3.80 -12.50 8.44
N LYS A 267 3.85 -11.36 9.14
CA LYS A 267 3.10 -11.08 10.36
C LYS A 267 2.43 -9.71 10.27
N TYR A 268 1.20 -9.59 10.76
CA TYR A 268 0.47 -8.34 10.90
C TYR A 268 0.07 -8.13 12.37
N VAL A 269 0.68 -7.12 12.98
CA VAL A 269 0.50 -6.84 14.41
C VAL A 269 -0.63 -5.83 14.60
N VAL A 270 -1.56 -6.19 15.48
CA VAL A 270 -2.72 -5.39 15.88
C VAL A 270 -2.68 -5.08 17.39
N ALA A 271 -3.43 -4.07 17.83
CA ALA A 271 -3.40 -3.63 19.22
C ALA A 271 -3.99 -4.68 20.19
N THR A 272 -5.11 -5.30 19.82
CA THR A 272 -5.91 -6.12 20.74
C THR A 272 -6.27 -7.48 20.15
N LYS A 273 -6.59 -8.45 21.01
CA LYS A 273 -7.10 -9.77 20.58
C LYS A 273 -8.43 -9.66 19.84
N GLY A 274 -9.30 -8.72 20.22
CA GLY A 274 -10.56 -8.46 19.50
C GLY A 274 -10.31 -7.99 18.06
N SER A 275 -9.25 -7.19 17.84
CA SER A 275 -8.82 -6.78 16.50
C SER A 275 -8.43 -7.99 15.65
N VAL A 276 -7.76 -9.01 16.22
CA VAL A 276 -7.31 -10.21 15.48
C VAL A 276 -8.47 -10.83 14.73
N LEU A 277 -9.59 -11.11 15.40
CA LEU A 277 -10.78 -11.72 14.80
C LEU A 277 -11.35 -10.89 13.65
N ASN A 278 -11.42 -9.57 13.82
CA ASN A 278 -11.92 -8.66 12.77
C ASN A 278 -11.01 -8.66 11.54
N PHE A 279 -9.70 -8.66 11.75
CA PHE A 279 -8.72 -8.66 10.68
C PHE A 279 -8.62 -10.03 9.98
N GLU A 280 -8.76 -11.13 10.70
CA GLU A 280 -8.86 -12.47 10.13
C GLU A 280 -10.11 -12.60 9.27
N ALA A 281 -11.28 -12.17 9.77
CA ALA A 281 -12.50 -12.16 8.97
C ALA A 281 -12.37 -11.30 7.68
N ASN A 282 -11.64 -10.18 7.75
CA ASN A 282 -11.35 -9.35 6.56
C ASN A 282 -10.40 -10.04 5.58
N ARG A 283 -9.37 -10.74 6.10
CA ARG A 283 -8.44 -11.52 5.28
C ARG A 283 -9.18 -12.65 4.58
N ASP A 284 -9.98 -13.40 5.32
CA ASP A 284 -10.67 -14.60 4.82
C ASP A 284 -11.80 -14.24 3.84
N ALA A 285 -12.36 -13.03 3.94
CA ALA A 285 -13.31 -12.49 2.96
C ALA A 285 -12.63 -11.90 1.71
N SER A 286 -11.30 -11.90 1.63
CA SER A 286 -10.59 -11.32 0.49
C SER A 286 -10.70 -12.22 -0.74
N MET A 287 -10.94 -11.62 -1.89
CA MET A 287 -11.15 -12.32 -3.17
C MET A 287 -9.84 -12.83 -3.79
N PHE A 288 -8.69 -12.33 -3.35
CA PHE A 288 -7.39 -12.63 -3.94
C PHE A 288 -6.54 -13.49 -3.02
N PRO A 289 -5.74 -14.43 -3.58
CA PRO A 289 -4.97 -15.39 -2.79
C PRO A 289 -3.76 -14.77 -2.08
N TYR A 290 -3.41 -13.52 -2.39
CA TYR A 290 -2.23 -12.85 -1.86
C TYR A 290 -2.48 -12.29 -0.45
N GLY A 291 -1.65 -12.68 0.52
CA GLY A 291 -1.75 -12.24 1.92
C GLY A 291 -2.63 -13.10 2.81
N LEU A 292 -3.21 -14.19 2.29
CA LEU A 292 -4.02 -15.12 3.09
C LEU A 292 -3.20 -15.89 4.13
N ASN A 293 -1.91 -16.09 3.87
CA ASN A 293 -1.00 -16.79 4.79
C ASN A 293 -0.38 -15.87 5.86
N THR A 294 -0.70 -14.57 5.85
CA THR A 294 -0.17 -13.63 6.84
C THR A 294 -0.75 -13.93 8.22
N ARG A 295 0.12 -14.14 9.20
CA ARG A 295 -0.27 -14.36 10.60
C ARG A 295 -0.68 -13.04 11.23
N ILE A 296 -1.86 -13.00 11.85
CA ILE A 296 -2.37 -11.81 12.53
C ILE A 296 -2.21 -12.03 14.03
N GLU A 297 -1.53 -11.10 14.72
CA GLU A 297 -1.22 -11.24 16.13
C GLU A 297 -1.46 -9.96 16.91
N ALA A 298 -1.97 -10.11 18.13
CA ALA A 298 -2.10 -8.99 19.05
C ALA A 298 -0.81 -8.75 19.84
N ILE A 299 -0.51 -7.49 20.13
CA ILE A 299 0.47 -7.16 21.16
C ILE A 299 -0.11 -7.31 22.57
N ASP A 300 -1.40 -6.99 22.75
CA ASP A 300 -2.13 -6.97 24.03
C ASP A 300 -1.35 -6.22 25.13
N SER A 301 -0.97 -4.97 24.85
CA SER A 301 -0.18 -4.16 25.78
C SER A 301 -1.07 -3.41 26.77
N ASP A 302 -0.55 -3.20 27.98
CA ASP A 302 -1.23 -2.44 29.05
C ASP A 302 -1.66 -1.04 28.59
N TYR A 303 -0.90 -0.45 27.65
CA TYR A 303 -1.25 0.84 27.06
C TYR A 303 -2.60 0.80 26.34
N TYR A 304 -2.83 -0.18 25.46
CA TYR A 304 -4.08 -0.27 24.72
C TYR A 304 -5.23 -0.75 25.60
N ARG A 305 -4.95 -1.58 26.62
CA ARG A 305 -5.92 -1.95 27.64
C ARG A 305 -6.40 -0.73 28.43
N SER A 306 -5.46 0.07 28.94
CA SER A 306 -5.77 1.30 29.69
C SER A 306 -6.54 2.29 28.83
N LEU A 307 -6.18 2.44 27.55
CA LEU A 307 -6.89 3.33 26.62
C LEU A 307 -8.35 2.88 26.40
N TYR A 308 -8.59 1.57 26.28
CA TYR A 308 -9.95 1.03 26.16
C TYR A 308 -10.77 1.27 27.43
N GLU A 309 -10.19 1.03 28.61
CA GLU A 309 -10.86 1.25 29.90
C GLU A 309 -11.20 2.73 30.14
N GLN A 310 -10.32 3.65 29.72
CA GLN A 310 -10.56 5.09 29.82
C GLN A 310 -11.73 5.56 28.95
N ASN A 311 -11.85 5.04 27.72
CA ASN A 311 -12.92 5.44 26.79
C ASN A 311 -14.27 4.73 27.06
N ARG A 312 -14.33 3.80 28.01
CA ARG A 312 -15.59 3.17 28.46
C ARG A 312 -16.30 3.96 29.55
N ARG A 313 -15.62 4.90 30.20
CA ARG A 313 -16.17 5.77 31.25
C ARG A 313 -16.73 7.04 30.63
#